data_AF-A0A7S2ZGR9-F1
#
_entry.id   AF-A0A7S2ZGR9-F1
#
_cell.length_a   1.000
_cell.length_b   1.000
_cell.length_c   1.000
_cell.angle_alpha   90.00
_cell.angle_beta   90.00
_cell.angle_gamma   90.00
#
_symmetry.space_group_name_H-M   'P 1'
#
loop_
_entity.id
_entity.type
_entity.pdbx_description
1 polymer ?
#
loop_
_entity_poly.entity_id
_entity_poly.type
_entity_poly.pdbx_seq_one_letter_code
_entity_poly.pdbx_strand_id
1 'polypeptide(L)'
;DKIFGGSGSDIAYGQSGHDRIYLDGGSDWADGGEGDDLIQGGGGDDKMFGGAGSDRIKAGGGRNWVYGGSGDDDLVGGDFKDIIEGGDGDDKITGDGTNRFYGGAGSDTIEGGRKRDRILGGPG
;
A
#
# COMPACT_ATOMS: atom_id res chain seq x y z
N ASP A 1 -8.80 -6.65 -13.63
CA ASP A 1 -8.31 -6.04 -14.91
C ASP A 1 -6.82 -5.66 -14.90
N LYS A 2 -6.36 -4.91 -15.92
CA LYS A 2 -5.03 -4.27 -15.96
C LYS A 2 -5.18 -2.78 -16.29
N ILE A 3 -4.61 -1.92 -15.45
CA ILE A 3 -4.74 -0.46 -15.54
C ILE A 3 -3.34 0.17 -15.55
N PHE A 4 -3.14 1.18 -16.41
CA PHE A 4 -1.88 1.91 -16.55
C PHE A 4 -2.15 3.43 -16.49
N GLY A 5 -1.57 4.14 -15.52
CA GLY A 5 -1.63 5.60 -15.39
C GLY A 5 -0.60 6.29 -16.28
N GLY A 6 0.67 5.92 -16.11
CA GLY A 6 1.76 6.39 -16.94
C GLY A 6 2.47 7.58 -16.31
N SER A 7 2.60 8.69 -17.03
CA SER A 7 3.24 9.88 -16.47
C SER A 7 2.21 10.95 -16.14
N GLY A 8 2.35 11.59 -14.99
CA GLY A 8 1.44 12.63 -14.52
C GLY A 8 0.60 12.13 -13.35
N SER A 9 -0.27 12.99 -12.82
CA SER A 9 -1.18 12.59 -11.73
C SER A 9 -2.40 11.87 -12.30
N ASP A 10 -2.59 10.63 -11.90
CA ASP A 10 -3.64 9.74 -12.36
C ASP A 10 -4.58 9.27 -11.24
N ILE A 11 -5.74 8.74 -11.64
CA ILE A 11 -6.74 8.13 -10.76
C ILE A 11 -7.14 6.78 -11.37
N ALA A 12 -6.98 5.69 -10.61
CA ALA A 12 -7.30 4.33 -11.03
C ALA A 12 -8.27 3.62 -10.07
N TYR A 13 -9.19 2.82 -10.61
CA TYR A 13 -10.14 1.99 -9.87
C TYR A 13 -10.18 0.58 -10.47
N GLY A 14 -9.87 -0.45 -9.68
CA GLY A 14 -9.96 -1.87 -10.09
C GLY A 14 -11.39 -2.43 -10.01
N GLN A 15 -12.19 -1.94 -9.06
CA GLN A 15 -13.56 -2.43 -8.80
C GLN A 15 -13.56 -3.89 -8.32
N SER A 16 -14.42 -4.76 -8.84
CA SER A 16 -14.43 -6.18 -8.44
C SER A 16 -13.52 -7.00 -9.35
N GLY A 17 -12.82 -7.98 -8.77
CA GLY A 17 -11.99 -8.93 -9.49
C GLY A 17 -10.55 -8.91 -9.00
N HIS A 18 -9.65 -9.57 -9.74
CA HIS A 18 -8.23 -9.51 -9.45
C HIS A 18 -7.56 -8.55 -10.43
N ASP A 19 -7.14 -7.40 -9.93
CA ASP A 19 -6.68 -6.26 -10.67
C ASP A 19 -5.16 -6.07 -10.62
N ARG A 20 -4.64 -5.41 -11.65
CA ARG A 20 -3.23 -5.00 -11.70
C ARG A 20 -3.16 -3.54 -12.12
N ILE A 21 -2.79 -2.67 -11.20
CA ILE A 21 -2.73 -1.22 -11.38
C ILE A 21 -1.26 -0.79 -11.37
N TYR A 22 -0.84 -0.08 -12.42
CA TYR A 22 0.51 0.49 -12.55
C TYR A 22 0.40 2.00 -12.80
N LEU A 23 0.82 2.83 -11.85
CA LEU A 23 0.68 4.29 -11.94
C LEU A 23 1.93 4.97 -12.51
N ASP A 24 3.09 4.30 -12.42
CA ASP A 24 4.39 4.75 -12.96
C ASP A 24 4.96 6.02 -12.32
N GLY A 25 4.56 7.23 -12.71
CA GLY A 25 5.18 8.43 -12.15
C GLY A 25 4.23 9.60 -12.10
N GLY A 26 4.08 10.19 -10.92
CA GLY A 26 2.95 11.06 -10.65
C GLY A 26 2.72 11.21 -9.16
N SER A 27 1.78 12.05 -8.79
CA SER A 27 1.14 11.92 -7.48
C SER A 27 -0.23 11.36 -7.75
N ASP A 28 -0.40 10.08 -7.45
CA ASP A 28 -1.49 9.29 -7.97
C ASP A 28 -2.46 8.85 -6.88
N TRP A 29 -3.65 8.42 -7.32
CA TRP A 29 -4.65 7.80 -6.47
C TRP A 29 -5.07 6.46 -7.09
N ALA A 30 -5.07 5.38 -6.31
CA ALA A 30 -5.54 4.08 -6.75
C ALA A 30 -6.34 3.35 -5.67
N ASP A 31 -7.38 2.65 -6.10
CA ASP A 31 -8.24 1.78 -5.29
C ASP A 31 -8.44 0.46 -6.04
N GLY A 32 -8.01 -0.63 -5.41
CA GLY A 32 -8.12 -1.99 -5.96
C GLY A 32 -9.59 -2.42 -6.01
N GLY A 33 -10.25 -2.39 -4.86
CA GLY A 33 -11.68 -2.66 -4.72
C GLY A 33 -11.93 -4.02 -4.06
N GLU A 34 -12.67 -4.92 -4.69
CA GLU A 34 -12.89 -6.28 -4.18
C GLU A 34 -12.03 -7.27 -4.95
N GLY A 35 -11.41 -8.22 -4.25
CA GLY A 35 -10.55 -9.27 -4.79
C GLY A 35 -9.07 -8.99 -4.55
N ASP A 36 -8.24 -10.01 -4.73
CA ASP A 36 -6.79 -9.91 -4.51
C ASP A 36 -6.12 -9.10 -5.62
N ASP A 37 -5.68 -7.89 -5.30
CA ASP A 37 -5.17 -6.90 -6.24
C ASP A 37 -3.66 -6.72 -6.16
N LEU A 38 -3.09 -6.18 -7.25
CA LEU A 38 -1.70 -5.72 -7.30
C LEU A 38 -1.67 -4.26 -7.70
N ILE A 39 -1.12 -3.41 -6.83
CA ILE A 39 -0.99 -1.97 -7.07
C ILE A 39 0.49 -1.57 -7.00
N GLN A 40 0.97 -0.89 -8.04
CA GLN A 40 2.32 -0.34 -8.10
C GLN A 40 2.26 1.18 -8.38
N GLY A 41 2.58 1.99 -7.37
CA GLY A 41 2.55 3.46 -7.45
C GLY A 41 3.68 4.02 -8.31
N GLY A 42 4.90 3.55 -8.08
CA GLY A 42 6.05 3.96 -8.87
C GLY A 42 6.75 5.15 -8.22
N GLY A 43 6.68 6.35 -8.80
CA GLY A 43 7.39 7.51 -8.27
C GLY A 43 6.50 8.71 -8.03
N GLY A 44 6.46 9.17 -6.78
CA GLY A 44 5.88 10.45 -6.37
C GLY A 44 5.05 10.26 -5.11
N ASP A 45 4.30 11.28 -4.68
CA ASP A 45 3.55 11.17 -3.42
C ASP A 45 2.17 10.57 -3.73
N ASP A 46 2.02 9.25 -3.54
CA ASP A 46 0.83 8.49 -3.94
C ASP A 46 -0.12 8.15 -2.78
N LYS A 47 -1.38 7.85 -3.14
CA LYS A 47 -2.39 7.29 -2.24
C LYS A 47 -2.95 6.00 -2.81
N MET A 48 -2.77 4.89 -2.11
CA MET A 48 -3.18 3.57 -2.58
C MET A 48 -4.01 2.84 -1.54
N PHE A 49 -5.11 2.25 -1.99
CA PHE A 49 -6.06 1.47 -1.21
C PHE A 49 -6.17 0.08 -1.86
N GLY A 50 -5.96 -0.99 -1.10
CA GLY A 50 -6.15 -2.36 -1.58
C GLY A 50 -7.64 -2.68 -1.70
N GLY A 51 -8.33 -2.58 -0.57
CA GLY A 51 -9.77 -2.77 -0.49
C GLY A 51 -10.09 -4.05 0.28
N ALA A 52 -10.86 -4.95 -0.31
CA ALA A 52 -11.18 -6.24 0.29
C ALA A 52 -10.52 -7.36 -0.51
N GLY A 53 -9.72 -8.20 0.12
CA GLY A 53 -8.93 -9.22 -0.56
C GLY A 53 -7.54 -9.32 0.05
N SER A 54 -6.74 -10.27 -0.40
CA SER A 54 -5.32 -10.32 -0.03
C SER A 54 -4.50 -9.53 -1.06
N ASP A 55 -4.23 -8.28 -0.76
CA ASP A 55 -3.68 -7.32 -1.70
C ASP A 55 -2.16 -7.24 -1.65
N ARG A 56 -1.57 -6.80 -2.77
CA ARG A 56 -0.14 -6.51 -2.88
C ARG A 56 0.08 -5.08 -3.34
N ILE A 57 0.56 -4.23 -2.43
CA ILE A 57 0.79 -2.82 -2.73
C ILE A 57 2.27 -2.48 -2.61
N LYS A 58 2.83 -1.92 -3.68
CA LYS A 58 4.18 -1.35 -3.69
C LYS A 58 4.12 0.12 -4.07
N ALA A 59 4.35 0.99 -3.10
CA ALA A 59 4.23 2.43 -3.31
C ALA A 59 5.39 2.98 -4.13
N GLY A 60 6.63 2.72 -3.72
CA GLY A 60 7.82 3.09 -4.48
C GLY A 60 8.51 4.35 -3.95
N GLY A 61 8.84 5.30 -4.81
CA GLY A 61 9.45 6.56 -4.41
C GLY A 61 8.43 7.54 -3.85
N GLY A 62 8.90 8.64 -3.25
CA GLY A 62 8.03 9.69 -2.70
C GLY A 62 7.47 9.37 -1.32
N ARG A 63 6.57 10.24 -0.81
CA ARG A 63 5.95 10.10 0.51
C ARG A 63 4.53 9.59 0.33
N ASN A 64 4.35 8.31 0.60
CA ASN A 64 3.14 7.61 0.23
C ASN A 64 2.18 7.44 1.40
N TRP A 65 0.91 7.27 1.07
CA TRP A 65 -0.12 6.82 1.98
C TRP A 65 -0.72 5.52 1.44
N VAL A 66 -0.60 4.44 2.21
CA VAL A 66 -1.03 3.10 1.80
C VAL A 66 -1.97 2.53 2.86
N TYR A 67 -3.09 1.96 2.41
CA TYR A 67 -4.05 1.23 3.23
C TYR A 67 -4.35 -0.11 2.56
N GLY A 68 -4.09 -1.22 3.26
CA GLY A 68 -4.36 -2.58 2.75
C GLY A 68 -5.85 -2.82 2.67
N GLY A 69 -6.52 -2.82 3.82
CA GLY A 69 -7.97 -2.92 3.90
C GLY A 69 -8.39 -4.13 4.72
N SER A 70 -9.12 -5.07 4.11
CA SER A 70 -9.48 -6.31 4.78
C SER A 70 -8.92 -7.50 4.03
N GLY A 71 -8.30 -8.44 4.75
CA GLY A 71 -7.60 -9.58 4.19
C GLY A 71 -6.12 -9.53 4.57
N ASP A 72 -5.39 -10.61 4.27
CA ASP A 72 -3.96 -10.66 4.61
C ASP A 72 -3.15 -9.95 3.51
N ASP A 73 -2.62 -8.76 3.80
CA ASP A 73 -2.01 -7.89 2.80
C ASP A 73 -0.47 -7.88 2.82
N ASP A 74 0.16 -7.77 1.65
CA ASP A 74 1.60 -7.53 1.48
C ASP A 74 1.86 -6.06 1.07
N LEU A 75 2.27 -5.22 2.03
CA LEU A 75 2.45 -3.79 1.85
C LEU A 75 3.92 -3.35 1.88
N VAL A 76 4.35 -2.61 0.86
CA VAL A 76 5.72 -2.09 0.72
C VAL A 76 5.70 -0.58 0.46
N GLY A 77 6.11 0.21 1.46
CA GLY A 77 6.13 1.68 1.37
C GLY A 77 7.20 2.25 0.44
N GLY A 78 8.31 1.52 0.29
CA GLY A 78 9.44 1.98 -0.50
C GLY A 78 10.35 2.92 0.30
N ASP A 79 10.73 4.06 -0.31
CA ASP A 79 11.69 5.01 0.26
C ASP A 79 10.98 6.19 0.97
N PHE A 80 11.76 7.05 1.63
CA PHE A 80 11.31 8.32 2.23
C PHE A 80 10.48 8.23 3.51
N LYS A 81 9.24 8.72 3.51
CA LYS A 81 8.42 8.86 4.73
C LYS A 81 7.01 8.55 4.35
N ASP A 82 6.63 7.34 4.67
CA ASP A 82 5.33 6.78 4.35
C ASP A 82 4.44 6.70 5.59
N ILE A 83 3.15 6.58 5.31
CA ILE A 83 2.14 6.13 6.26
C ILE A 83 1.55 4.87 5.66
N ILE A 84 1.67 3.75 6.36
CA ILE A 84 1.14 2.47 5.92
C ILE A 84 0.29 1.88 7.02
N GLU A 85 -0.90 1.43 6.63
CA GLU A 85 -1.88 0.79 7.48
C GLU A 85 -2.29 -0.53 6.83
N GLY A 86 -2.17 -1.63 7.58
CA GLY A 86 -2.57 -2.98 7.14
C GLY A 86 -4.09 -3.05 7.05
N GLY A 87 -4.75 -2.97 8.21
CA GLY A 87 -6.21 -2.98 8.31
C GLY A 87 -6.68 -4.18 9.11
N ASP A 88 -7.64 -4.94 8.60
CA ASP A 88 -8.07 -6.20 9.19
C ASP A 88 -7.37 -7.36 8.48
N GLY A 89 -6.66 -8.23 9.19
CA GLY A 89 -5.96 -9.38 8.60
C GLY A 89 -4.59 -9.62 9.23
N ASP A 90 -3.92 -10.70 8.84
CA ASP A 90 -2.55 -10.94 9.25
C ASP A 90 -1.59 -10.28 8.24
N ASP A 91 -1.27 -9.01 8.46
CA ASP A 91 -0.60 -8.19 7.44
C ASP A 91 0.93 -8.29 7.48
N LYS A 92 1.54 -8.11 6.31
CA LYS A 92 3.00 -7.96 6.17
C LYS A 92 3.35 -6.58 5.64
N ILE A 93 3.98 -5.79 6.49
CA ILE A 93 4.30 -4.38 6.19
C ILE A 93 5.80 -4.16 6.21
N THR A 94 6.34 -3.57 5.14
CA THR A 94 7.77 -3.23 5.02
C THR A 94 7.98 -1.84 4.43
N GLY A 95 9.12 -1.22 4.75
CA GLY A 95 9.57 0.02 4.12
C GLY A 95 10.98 0.42 4.56
N ASP A 96 11.66 1.24 3.78
CA ASP A 96 12.80 2.03 4.23
C ASP A 96 12.35 3.47 4.45
N GLY A 97 13.13 4.27 5.17
CA GLY A 97 12.69 5.64 5.48
C GLY A 97 12.26 5.84 6.92
N THR A 98 11.73 7.03 7.22
CA THR A 98 11.24 7.37 8.56
C THR A 98 9.73 7.30 8.53
N ASN A 99 9.19 6.13 8.81
CA ASN A 99 7.82 5.78 8.46
C ASN A 99 6.88 5.76 9.68
N ARG A 100 5.59 5.70 9.38
CA ARG A 100 4.56 5.34 10.36
C ARG A 100 3.85 4.09 9.86
N PHE A 101 3.91 3.04 10.65
CA PHE A 101 3.26 1.77 10.37
C PHE A 101 2.17 1.51 11.41
N TYR A 102 1.00 1.13 10.94
CA TYR A 102 -0.09 0.59 11.73
C TYR A 102 -0.42 -0.80 11.16
N GLY A 103 -0.34 -1.86 11.99
CA GLY A 103 -0.72 -3.20 11.55
C GLY A 103 -2.24 -3.25 11.41
N GLY A 104 -2.91 -3.18 12.54
CA GLY A 104 -4.36 -3.12 12.60
C GLY A 104 -4.87 -4.28 13.42
N ALA A 105 -5.97 -4.91 12.99
CA ALA A 105 -6.50 -6.09 13.65
C ALA A 105 -5.89 -7.35 13.04
N GLY A 106 -5.24 -8.19 13.86
CA GLY A 106 -4.64 -9.45 13.39
C GLY A 106 -3.18 -9.62 13.82
N SER A 107 -2.57 -10.71 13.41
CA SER A 107 -1.19 -11.07 13.76
C SER A 107 -0.18 -10.51 12.74
N ASP A 108 0.11 -9.22 12.85
CA ASP A 108 0.93 -8.51 11.86
C ASP A 108 2.43 -8.77 11.97
N THR A 109 3.11 -8.73 10.83
CA THR A 109 4.56 -8.67 10.71
C THR A 109 5.00 -7.33 10.10
N ILE A 110 5.69 -6.51 10.90
CA ILE A 110 6.13 -5.17 10.48
C ILE A 110 7.66 -5.04 10.53
N GLU A 111 8.29 -4.73 9.39
CA GLU A 111 9.73 -4.45 9.28
C GLU A 111 9.96 -3.02 8.77
N GLY A 112 10.31 -2.10 9.69
CA GLY A 112 10.53 -0.68 9.36
C GLY A 112 11.90 -0.32 8.78
N GLY A 113 12.80 -1.29 8.66
CA GLY A 113 14.16 -1.05 8.16
C GLY A 113 15.08 -0.38 9.18
N ARG A 114 16.00 0.47 8.70
CA ARG A 114 17.16 0.94 9.49
C ARG A 114 16.99 2.31 10.16
N LYS A 115 16.01 3.10 9.73
CA LYS A 115 15.83 4.48 10.21
C LYS A 115 14.84 4.47 11.38
N ARG A 116 14.42 5.66 11.82
CA ARG A 116 13.59 5.80 13.01
C ARG A 116 12.11 5.80 12.61
N ASP A 117 11.43 4.71 12.92
CA ASP A 117 10.01 4.54 12.61
C ASP A 117 9.12 4.72 13.84
N ARG A 118 7.84 4.95 13.58
CA ARG A 118 6.77 4.73 14.55
C ARG A 118 5.99 3.50 14.10
N ILE A 119 6.02 2.45 14.91
CA ILE A 119 5.30 1.20 14.65
C ILE A 119 4.25 1.03 15.73
N LEU A 120 3.02 0.74 15.32
CA LEU A 120 1.93 0.34 16.19
C LEU A 120 1.32 -0.94 15.60
N GLY A 121 1.47 -2.07 16.31
CA GLY A 121 0.91 -3.35 15.85
C GLY A 121 -0.61 -3.28 15.74
N GLY A 122 -1.28 -2.73 16.76
CA GLY A 122 -2.74 -2.78 16.82
C GLY A 122 -3.22 -4.01 17.60
N PRO A 123 -4.53 -4.25 17.67
CA PRO A 123 -5.09 -5.42 18.35
C PRO A 123 -4.79 -6.75 17.62
N GLY A 124 -4.00 -7.62 18.25
CA GLY A 124 -3.62 -8.94 17.71
C GLY A 124 -2.95 -9.81 18.76
#